data_AF-A0A090RE89-F1
#
_entry.id   AF-A0A090RE89-F1
#
_cell.length_a   1.000
_cell.length_b   1.000
_cell.length_c   1.000
_cell.angle_alpha   90.00
_cell.angle_beta   90.00
_cell.angle_gamma   90.00
#
_symmetry.space_group_name_H-M   'P 1'
#
loop_
_entity.id
_entity.type
_entity.pdbx_description
1 polymer ?
#
loop_
_entity_poly.entity_id
_entity_poly.type
_entity_poly.pdbx_seq_one_letter_code
_entity_poly.pdbx_strand_id
1 'polypeptide(L)'
;MSYRLDLTVIEQHDHQSRFALTLHNLTDRPLDGWALHFTFGRWISADTLTVGSLEQVGSYCILKPDADAVLAPNSHFYTEFNVGTSPFTLFDDGLLDAFISTAAQDSFITPLPVEVTTINLHAANSERFNTPLPAAKAINLIPEPQTLQRLEATSA
;
A
#
# COMPACT_ATOMS: atom_id res chain seq x y z
N MET A 1 6.28 -21.12 -4.67
CA MET A 1 5.29 -21.15 -3.57
C MET A 1 5.59 -19.97 -2.68
N SER A 2 4.67 -19.02 -2.61
CA SER A 2 4.87 -17.68 -2.05
C SER A 2 3.76 -17.34 -1.04
N TYR A 3 3.96 -16.27 -0.30
CA TYR A 3 2.90 -15.61 0.48
C TYR A 3 2.43 -14.38 -0.29
N ARG A 4 1.14 -14.04 -0.19
CA ARG A 4 0.57 -12.87 -0.86
C ARG A 4 -0.34 -12.11 0.08
N LEU A 5 -0.26 -10.78 0.06
CA LEU A 5 -1.07 -9.90 0.89
C LEU A 5 -1.94 -9.01 0.03
N ASP A 6 -3.24 -9.08 0.27
CA ASP A 6 -4.25 -8.33 -0.45
C ASP A 6 -4.94 -7.33 0.48
N LEU A 7 -5.02 -6.06 0.06
CA LEU A 7 -5.76 -5.01 0.74
C LEU A 7 -6.92 -4.56 -0.15
N THR A 8 -8.12 -4.52 0.41
CA THR A 8 -9.33 -4.10 -0.30
C THR A 8 -10.10 -3.09 0.53
N VAL A 9 -10.54 -2.01 -0.11
CA VAL A 9 -11.52 -1.10 0.50
C VAL A 9 -12.89 -1.78 0.48
N ILE A 10 -13.53 -1.91 1.64
CA ILE A 10 -14.86 -2.52 1.78
C ILE A 10 -15.96 -1.51 2.10
N GLU A 11 -15.63 -0.40 2.76
CA GLU A 11 -16.59 0.68 3.05
C GLU A 11 -15.87 2.03 3.09
N GLN A 12 -16.54 3.09 2.65
CA GLN A 12 -16.00 4.45 2.56
C GLN A 12 -17.02 5.47 3.08
N HIS A 13 -16.56 6.30 4.01
CA HIS A 13 -17.23 7.50 4.52
C HIS A 13 -16.27 8.68 4.46
N ASP A 14 -16.77 9.91 4.62
CA ASP A 14 -15.98 11.14 4.45
C ASP A 14 -14.71 11.20 5.33
N HIS A 15 -14.77 10.59 6.53
CA HIS A 15 -13.72 10.63 7.54
C HIS A 15 -13.30 9.26 8.06
N GLN A 16 -13.83 8.18 7.48
CA GLN A 16 -13.53 6.82 7.90
C GLN A 16 -13.63 5.89 6.70
N SER A 17 -12.65 5.01 6.55
CA SER A 17 -12.69 3.92 5.59
C SER A 17 -12.44 2.61 6.30
N ARG A 18 -13.16 1.56 5.86
CA ARG A 18 -13.01 0.19 6.36
C ARG A 18 -12.32 -0.64 5.29
N PHE A 19 -11.33 -1.41 5.72
CA PHE A 19 -10.49 -2.22 4.85
C PHE A 19 -10.57 -3.69 5.25
N ALA A 20 -10.44 -4.56 4.25
CA ALA A 20 -10.21 -5.98 4.42
C ALA A 20 -8.76 -6.30 4.03
N LEU A 21 -8.07 -7.03 4.89
CA LEU A 21 -6.71 -7.51 4.70
C LEU A 21 -6.72 -9.03 4.65
N THR A 22 -6.19 -9.60 3.56
CA THR A 22 -6.14 -11.05 3.37
C THR A 22 -4.70 -11.49 3.14
N LEU A 23 -4.17 -12.34 4.03
CA LEU A 23 -2.86 -12.97 3.88
C LEU A 23 -3.03 -14.39 3.37
N HIS A 24 -2.55 -14.67 2.17
CA HIS A 24 -2.60 -15.99 1.55
C HIS A 24 -1.31 -16.77 1.79
N ASN A 25 -1.47 -18.03 2.20
CA ASN A 25 -0.41 -19.03 2.17
C ASN A 25 -0.58 -19.88 0.90
N LEU A 26 0.18 -19.55 -0.14
CA LEU A 26 0.16 -20.27 -1.43
C LEU A 26 1.25 -21.36 -1.46
N THR A 27 1.64 -21.85 -0.28
CA THR A 27 2.61 -22.93 -0.12
C THR A 27 1.91 -24.20 0.34
N ASP A 28 2.62 -25.32 0.20
CA ASP A 28 2.17 -26.63 0.70
C ASP A 28 2.52 -26.86 2.18
N ARG A 29 3.00 -25.83 2.91
CA ARG A 29 3.43 -25.95 4.30
C ARG A 29 2.59 -25.08 5.22
N PRO A 30 2.17 -25.58 6.40
CA PRO A 30 1.54 -24.75 7.40
C PRO A 30 2.54 -23.72 7.93
N LEU A 31 2.02 -22.61 8.43
CA LEU A 31 2.81 -21.59 9.07
C LEU A 31 2.30 -21.37 10.51
N ASP A 32 3.13 -21.78 11.47
CA ASP A 32 2.86 -21.70 12.90
C ASP A 32 3.58 -20.49 13.53
N GLY A 33 2.97 -19.90 14.56
CA GLY A 33 3.60 -18.83 15.35
C GLY A 33 4.06 -17.64 14.51
N TRP A 34 3.28 -17.27 13.50
CA TRP A 34 3.62 -16.22 12.55
C TRP A 34 3.16 -14.84 13.01
N ALA A 35 3.89 -13.82 12.56
CA ALA A 35 3.49 -12.42 12.62
C ALA A 35 3.70 -11.78 11.25
N LEU A 36 2.70 -11.05 10.78
CA LEU A 36 2.78 -10.29 9.54
C LEU A 36 3.28 -8.89 9.83
N HIS A 37 4.36 -8.51 9.16
CA HIS A 37 4.93 -7.18 9.19
C HIS A 37 4.61 -6.48 7.88
N PHE A 38 4.11 -5.25 7.93
CA PHE A 38 3.81 -4.48 6.73
C PHE A 38 3.98 -2.98 6.96
N THR A 39 4.13 -2.25 5.86
CA THR A 39 4.22 -0.79 5.88
C THR A 39 2.94 -0.17 5.35
N PHE A 40 2.29 0.65 6.17
CA PHE A 40 1.06 1.35 5.81
C PHE A 40 1.10 2.81 6.25
N GLY A 41 0.84 3.73 5.32
CA GLY A 41 0.97 5.18 5.55
C GLY A 41 -0.15 5.81 6.39
N ARG A 42 -1.12 5.02 6.87
CA ARG A 42 -2.25 5.51 7.67
C ARG A 42 -2.30 4.87 9.05
N TRP A 43 -2.92 5.57 9.99
CA TRP A 43 -3.12 5.09 11.34
C TRP A 43 -4.31 4.13 11.41
N ILE A 44 -4.07 2.88 11.79
CA ILE A 44 -5.12 1.87 11.94
C ILE A 44 -5.73 1.98 13.34
N SER A 45 -7.06 1.97 13.43
CA SER A 45 -7.78 1.84 14.70
C SER A 45 -7.68 0.40 15.19
N ALA A 46 -6.67 0.09 16.00
CA ALA A 46 -6.34 -1.27 16.42
C ALA A 46 -7.49 -2.01 17.15
N ASP A 47 -8.36 -1.27 17.83
CA ASP A 47 -9.56 -1.75 18.51
C ASP A 47 -10.68 -2.22 17.56
N THR A 48 -10.57 -1.88 16.28
CA THR A 48 -11.57 -2.24 15.25
C THR A 48 -11.20 -3.49 14.46
N LEU A 49 -10.07 -4.13 14.79
CA LEU A 49 -9.69 -5.39 14.15
C LEU A 49 -10.74 -6.46 14.44
N THR A 50 -11.17 -7.18 13.39
CA THR A 50 -12.09 -8.30 13.55
C THR A 50 -11.41 -9.56 14.05
N VAL A 51 -10.13 -9.76 13.70
CA VAL A 51 -9.33 -10.93 14.09
C VAL A 51 -7.89 -10.50 14.36
N GLY A 52 -7.30 -10.98 15.45
CA GLY A 52 -5.91 -10.71 15.80
C GLY A 52 -5.67 -9.38 16.50
N SER A 53 -4.39 -9.03 16.64
CA SER A 53 -3.92 -7.83 17.33
C SER A 53 -2.87 -7.10 16.51
N LEU A 54 -2.88 -5.77 16.60
CA LEU A 54 -2.01 -4.90 15.81
C LEU A 54 -1.17 -3.98 16.72
N GLU A 55 0.12 -3.94 16.44
CA GLU A 55 1.04 -2.92 16.96
C GLU A 55 1.50 -2.03 15.79
N GLN A 56 1.48 -0.70 15.96
CA GLN A 56 1.87 0.24 14.92
C GLN A 56 2.82 1.32 15.48
N VAL A 57 3.95 1.52 14.81
CA VAL A 57 4.92 2.58 15.10
C VAL A 57 5.19 3.37 13.82
N GLY A 58 4.60 4.56 13.70
CA GLY A 58 4.62 5.30 12.44
C GLY A 58 3.90 4.51 11.35
N SER A 59 4.59 4.23 10.24
CA SER A 59 4.05 3.40 9.15
C SER A 59 4.27 1.91 9.33
N TYR A 60 5.09 1.50 10.30
CA TYR A 60 5.45 0.10 10.49
C TYR A 60 4.41 -0.60 11.37
N CYS A 61 3.81 -1.67 10.85
CA CYS A 61 2.73 -2.42 11.46
C CYS A 61 3.15 -3.88 11.70
N ILE A 62 2.76 -4.43 12.85
CA ILE A 62 2.91 -5.84 13.20
C ILE A 62 1.52 -6.38 13.54
N LEU A 63 1.03 -7.28 12.71
CA LEU A 63 -0.22 -8.01 12.91
C LEU A 63 0.06 -9.43 13.37
N LYS A 64 -0.51 -9.80 14.52
CA LYS A 64 -0.45 -11.15 15.07
C LYS A 64 -1.85 -11.74 15.05
N PRO A 65 -2.03 -12.99 14.59
CA PRO A 65 -3.33 -13.63 14.66
C PRO A 65 -3.69 -13.95 16.13
N ASP A 66 -4.94 -14.34 16.38
CA ASP A 66 -5.35 -14.81 17.70
C ASP A 66 -4.61 -16.12 18.07
N ALA A 67 -4.47 -16.37 19.37
CA ALA A 67 -3.55 -17.37 19.93
C ALA A 67 -3.56 -18.72 19.19
N ASP A 68 -2.36 -19.18 18.83
CA ASP A 68 -2.05 -20.46 18.16
C ASP A 68 -2.73 -20.69 16.79
N ALA A 69 -3.21 -19.63 16.14
CA ALA A 69 -3.78 -19.73 14.80
C ALA A 69 -2.71 -20.08 13.74
N VAL A 70 -2.75 -21.33 13.29
CA VAL A 70 -1.92 -21.84 12.19
C VAL A 70 -2.49 -21.39 10.85
N LEU A 71 -1.64 -20.77 10.02
CA LEU A 71 -2.00 -20.46 8.64
C LEU A 71 -1.76 -21.70 7.77
N ALA A 72 -2.83 -22.48 7.56
CA ALA A 72 -2.79 -23.75 6.82
C ALA A 72 -2.29 -23.60 5.37
N PRO A 73 -1.73 -24.66 4.77
CA PRO A 73 -1.37 -24.69 3.35
C PRO A 73 -2.55 -24.32 2.45
N ASN A 74 -2.30 -23.59 1.37
CA ASN A 74 -3.32 -23.20 0.38
C ASN A 74 -4.56 -22.53 1.00
N SER A 75 -4.38 -21.85 2.15
CA SER A 75 -5.43 -21.15 2.90
C SER A 75 -5.10 -19.66 3.02
N HIS A 76 -5.92 -18.93 3.77
CA HIS A 76 -5.72 -17.52 4.04
C HIS A 76 -6.13 -17.13 5.46
N PHE A 77 -5.50 -16.07 5.97
CA PHE A 77 -5.93 -15.31 7.12
C PHE A 77 -6.68 -14.06 6.65
N TYR A 78 -7.73 -13.70 7.36
CA TYR A 78 -8.58 -12.56 7.04
C TYR A 78 -8.83 -11.70 8.29
N THR A 79 -8.64 -10.40 8.16
CA THR A 79 -9.13 -9.42 9.15
C THR A 79 -9.60 -8.16 8.46
N GLU A 80 -10.50 -7.45 9.10
CA GLU A 80 -10.91 -6.10 8.73
C GLU A 80 -10.46 -5.11 9.79
N PHE A 81 -10.34 -3.84 9.41
CA PHE A 81 -10.08 -2.73 10.33
C PHE A 81 -10.54 -1.39 9.75
N ASN A 82 -10.72 -0.42 10.63
CA ASN A 82 -11.04 0.96 10.27
C ASN A 82 -9.79 1.85 10.28
N VAL A 83 -9.84 2.88 9.44
CA VAL A 83 -8.85 3.97 9.38
C VAL A 83 -9.62 5.28 9.33
N GLY A 84 -9.23 6.25 10.17
CA GLY A 84 -9.74 7.62 10.13
C GLY A 84 -9.19 8.39 8.94
N THR A 85 -9.68 8.12 7.74
CA THR A 85 -9.20 8.70 6.49
C THR A 85 -10.32 8.86 5.49
N SER A 86 -10.19 9.86 4.62
CA SER A 86 -11.04 10.01 3.45
C SER A 86 -10.76 8.88 2.44
N PRO A 87 -11.69 8.63 1.49
CA PRO A 87 -11.54 7.57 0.51
C PRO A 87 -10.20 7.60 -0.23
N PHE A 88 -9.57 6.43 -0.37
CA PHE A 88 -8.35 6.31 -1.16
C PHE A 88 -8.63 6.51 -2.65
N THR A 89 -7.73 7.23 -3.32
CA THR A 89 -7.88 7.56 -4.75
C THR A 89 -6.69 7.13 -5.59
N LEU A 90 -5.56 6.79 -4.95
CA LEU A 90 -4.34 6.37 -5.61
C LEU A 90 -3.92 4.98 -5.12
N PHE A 91 -3.28 4.20 -6.00
CA PHE A 91 -2.77 2.88 -5.62
C PHE A 91 -1.65 2.96 -4.58
N ASP A 92 -0.89 4.06 -4.57
CA ASP A 92 0.18 4.32 -3.60
C ASP A 92 -0.34 4.58 -2.18
N ASP A 93 -1.66 4.79 -2.00
CA ASP A 93 -2.28 4.85 -0.67
C ASP A 93 -2.33 3.48 0.01
N GLY A 94 -2.11 2.38 -0.74
CA GLY A 94 -2.14 1.01 -0.25
C GLY A 94 -0.95 0.61 0.61
N LEU A 95 -0.67 -0.70 0.66
CA LEU A 95 0.47 -1.26 1.37
C LEU A 95 1.73 -1.09 0.52
N LEU A 96 2.83 -0.68 1.15
CA LEU A 96 4.10 -0.45 0.43
C LEU A 96 4.96 -1.71 0.35
N ASP A 97 5.06 -2.44 1.46
CA ASP A 97 5.90 -3.64 1.57
C ASP A 97 5.40 -4.52 2.73
N ALA A 98 5.72 -5.81 2.68
CA ALA A 98 5.38 -6.77 3.72
C ALA A 98 6.34 -7.96 3.79
N PHE A 99 6.48 -8.54 4.98
CA PHE A 99 7.15 -9.81 5.23
C PHE A 99 6.51 -10.54 6.40
N ILE A 100 6.72 -11.85 6.49
CA ILE A 100 6.31 -12.65 7.66
C ILE A 100 7.54 -13.01 8.49
N SER A 101 7.41 -12.94 9.81
CA SER A 101 8.32 -13.60 10.74
C SER A 101 7.62 -14.78 11.40
N THR A 102 8.37 -15.82 11.73
CA THR A 102 7.92 -16.89 12.63
C THR A 102 8.65 -16.74 13.96
N ALA A 103 8.05 -17.22 15.05
CA ALA A 103 8.68 -17.24 16.37
C ALA A 103 10.16 -17.64 16.26
N ALA A 104 11.04 -16.70 16.59
CA ALA A 104 12.46 -16.85 16.39
C ALA A 104 13.00 -17.90 17.38
N GLN A 105 13.58 -18.98 16.86
CA GLN A 105 14.39 -19.87 17.69
C GLN A 105 15.77 -19.27 18.01
N ASP A 106 16.15 -18.20 17.32
CA ASP A 106 17.44 -17.49 17.45
C ASP A 106 17.26 -15.97 17.64
N SER A 107 18.36 -15.26 17.90
CA SER A 107 18.40 -13.80 18.12
C SER A 107 18.10 -12.93 16.87
N PHE A 108 17.93 -13.54 15.69
CA PHE A 108 17.67 -12.83 14.43
C PHE A 108 16.39 -13.33 13.75
N ILE A 109 15.61 -12.37 13.23
CA ILE A 109 14.42 -12.67 12.42
C ILE A 109 14.90 -13.08 11.01
N THR A 110 14.41 -14.21 10.51
CA THR A 110 14.54 -14.58 9.09
C THR A 110 13.24 -14.22 8.38
N PRO A 111 13.19 -13.13 7.59
CA PRO A 111 11.96 -12.68 6.96
C PRO A 111 11.56 -13.62 5.80
N LEU A 112 10.30 -14.04 5.80
CA LEU A 112 9.67 -14.71 4.68
C LEU A 112 9.05 -13.63 3.78
N PRO A 113 9.41 -13.58 2.48
CA PRO A 113 8.91 -12.53 1.58
C PRO A 113 7.40 -12.69 1.33
N VAL A 114 6.70 -11.56 1.28
CA VAL A 114 5.28 -11.48 0.97
C VAL A 114 5.08 -10.60 -0.25
N GLU A 115 4.39 -11.11 -1.26
CA GLU A 115 3.99 -10.33 -2.43
C GLU A 115 2.81 -9.44 -2.06
N VAL A 116 2.99 -8.11 -2.14
CA VAL A 116 1.92 -7.14 -1.89
C VAL A 116 1.20 -6.85 -3.20
N THR A 117 -0.11 -7.09 -3.24
CA THR A 117 -0.91 -6.75 -4.43
C THR A 117 -1.35 -5.29 -4.41
N THR A 118 -1.62 -4.76 -5.60
CA THR A 118 -2.20 -3.43 -5.74
C THR A 118 -3.55 -3.37 -5.02
N ILE A 119 -3.74 -2.34 -4.19
CA ILE A 119 -4.99 -2.15 -3.45
C ILE A 119 -6.20 -2.08 -4.39
N ASN A 120 -7.27 -2.77 -4.02
CA ASN A 120 -8.57 -2.59 -4.68
C ASN A 120 -9.30 -1.38 -4.08
N LEU A 121 -9.33 -0.27 -4.82
CA LEU A 121 -9.81 1.04 -4.36
C LEU A 121 -11.33 1.17 -4.21
N HIS A 122 -12.12 0.20 -4.70
CA HIS A 122 -13.60 0.22 -4.78
C HIS A 122 -14.20 1.35 -5.64
N ALA A 123 -13.69 2.58 -5.54
CA ALA A 123 -14.11 3.75 -6.29
C ALA A 123 -13.50 3.81 -7.70
N ALA A 124 -14.26 4.34 -8.66
CA ALA A 124 -13.80 4.58 -10.01
C ALA A 124 -12.78 5.73 -10.08
N ASN A 125 -11.83 5.60 -10.99
CA ASN A 125 -10.76 6.58 -11.25
C ASN A 125 -11.30 8.01 -11.40
N SER A 126 -10.67 8.98 -10.74
CA SER A 126 -10.99 10.39 -10.92
C SER A 126 -10.90 10.80 -12.39
N GLU A 127 -11.70 11.79 -12.79
CA GLU A 127 -11.66 12.33 -14.14
C GLU A 127 -10.24 12.74 -14.51
N ARG A 128 -9.73 12.25 -15.64
CA ARG A 128 -8.37 12.58 -16.08
C ARG A 128 -8.31 14.06 -16.39
N PHE A 129 -7.48 14.79 -15.63
CA PHE A 129 -7.14 16.15 -15.98
C PHE A 129 -6.23 16.14 -17.22
N ASN A 130 -6.79 16.50 -18.37
CA ASN A 130 -6.02 16.70 -19.58
C ASN A 130 -5.69 18.19 -19.70
N THR A 131 -4.43 18.54 -19.47
CA THR A 131 -3.96 19.91 -19.74
C THR A 131 -3.95 20.14 -21.25
N PRO A 132 -4.68 21.13 -21.79
CA PRO A 132 -4.55 21.49 -23.20
C PRO A 132 -3.12 21.95 -23.45
N LEU A 133 -2.43 21.30 -24.39
CA LEU A 133 -1.07 21.67 -24.74
C LEU A 133 -1.09 22.98 -25.55
N PRO A 134 -0.30 24.00 -25.17
CA PRO A 134 -0.14 25.18 -26.01
C PRO A 134 0.56 24.82 -27.32
N ALA A 135 0.37 25.63 -28.35
CA ALA A 135 1.14 25.49 -29.59
C ALA A 135 2.65 25.58 -29.29
N ALA A 136 3.44 24.76 -29.95
CA ALA A 136 4.89 24.75 -29.78
C ALA A 136 5.48 26.14 -30.09
N LYS A 137 6.22 26.73 -29.13
CA LYS A 137 6.98 27.96 -29.36
C LYS A 137 8.28 27.62 -30.10
N ALA A 138 8.79 28.58 -30.87
CA ALA A 138 10.10 28.43 -31.53
C ALA A 138 11.26 28.31 -30.52
N ILE A 139 11.11 28.90 -29.33
CA ILE A 139 12.03 28.78 -28.21
C ILE A 139 11.20 28.53 -26.95
N ASN A 140 11.42 27.38 -26.29
CA ASN A 140 10.72 27.01 -25.06
C ASN A 140 11.59 27.38 -23.85
N LEU A 141 11.26 28.47 -23.17
CA LEU A 141 11.96 28.95 -21.98
C LEU A 141 11.04 28.89 -20.76
N ILE A 142 11.54 28.32 -19.66
CA ILE A 142 10.86 28.26 -18.35
C ILE A 142 11.85 28.73 -17.27
N PRO A 143 11.57 29.83 -16.53
CA PRO A 143 10.41 30.71 -16.69
C PRO A 143 10.45 31.50 -18.01
N GLU A 144 9.30 32.03 -18.42
CA GLU A 144 9.19 32.88 -19.61
C GLU A 144 9.84 34.26 -19.33
N PRO A 145 10.86 34.67 -20.11
CA PRO A 145 11.50 35.97 -19.91
C PRO A 145 10.56 37.11 -20.30
N GLN A 146 10.62 38.25 -19.60
CA GLN A 146 9.85 39.45 -19.94
C GLN A 146 10.19 39.99 -21.33
N THR A 147 11.43 39.80 -21.77
CA THR A 147 11.92 40.22 -23.09
C THR A 147 12.81 39.12 -23.66
N LEU A 148 12.53 38.71 -24.91
CA LEU A 148 13.34 37.75 -25.66
C LEU A 148 13.69 38.35 -27.02
N GLN A 149 14.99 38.49 -27.29
CA GLN A 149 15.48 38.95 -28.59
C GLN A 149 16.28 37.81 -29.24
N ARG A 150 15.81 37.33 -30.39
CA ARG A 150 16.55 36.37 -31.22
C ARG A 150 17.46 37.16 -32.16
N LEU A 151 18.75 36.83 -32.14
CA LEU A 151 19.72 37.35 -33.11
C LEU A 151 19.75 36.39 -34.31
N GLU A 152 19.59 36.93 -35.52
CA GLU A 152 19.84 36.18 -36.76
C GLU A 152 21.35 35.97 -36.92
N ALA A 153 21.76 34.78 -37.38
CA ALA A 153 23.17 34.54 -37.70
C ALA A 153 23.54 35.37 -38.93
N THR A 154 24.57 36.21 -38.81
CA THR A 154 25.12 36.94 -39.97
C THR A 154 25.83 35.92 -40.86
N SER A 155 25.33 35.70 -42.08
CA SER A 155 26.03 34.91 -43.09
C SER A 155 27.36 35.60 -43.40
N ALA A 156 28.46 34.89 -43.13
CA ALA A 156 29.83 35.29 -43.50
C ALA A 156 30.07 35.16 -45.00
#